data_AF-A0A0E3BQH6-F1
#
_entry.id   AF-A0A0E3BQH6-F1
#
_cell.length_a   1.000
_cell.length_b   1.000
_cell.length_c   1.000
_cell.angle_alpha   90.00
_cell.angle_beta   90.00
_cell.angle_gamma   90.00
#
_symmetry.space_group_name_H-M   'P 1'
#
loop_
_entity.id
_entity.type
_entity.pdbx_description
1 polymer ?
#
loop_
_entity_poly.entity_id
_entity_poly.type
_entity_poly.pdbx_seq_one_letter_code
_entity_poly.pdbx_strand_id
1 'polypeptide(L)'
;MINECKNIIRAEQEGRVSVVMTGPEIEVGPFVLFSTGLGDAWLLSPDEELCMCLMWHGAVNEPQIQDTPTQIKIGWDARYQLIGPFMHLEPIDHRIKAQAVGGYPLDGVRSFIDKAQSFEQRFLSVIEQEDSIPLDEVVISDLVRQGWDGQELRTYAVDGFRYSPSRNSILSPTFSSDDL
;
A
#
# COMPACT_ATOMS: atom_id res chain seq x y z
N MET A 1 -6.94 16.89 -7.92
CA MET A 1 -5.67 16.23 -7.56
C MET A 1 -4.60 17.17 -6.95
N ILE A 2 -4.28 18.32 -7.56
CA ILE A 2 -3.22 19.22 -7.02
C ILE A 2 -3.54 19.74 -5.61
N ASN A 3 -4.80 20.07 -5.34
CA ASN A 3 -5.21 20.56 -4.01
C ASN A 3 -5.10 19.47 -2.95
N GLU A 4 -5.42 18.23 -3.31
CA GLU A 4 -5.28 17.05 -2.46
C GLU A 4 -3.81 16.80 -2.11
N CYS A 5 -2.90 16.93 -3.07
CA CYS A 5 -1.45 16.86 -2.83
C CYS A 5 -1.01 17.92 -1.82
N LYS A 6 -1.42 19.18 -2.00
CA LYS A 6 -1.10 20.29 -1.08
C LYS A 6 -1.66 20.04 0.32
N ASN A 7 -2.87 19.50 0.43
CA ASN A 7 -3.49 19.20 1.71
C ASN A 7 -2.75 18.07 2.46
N ILE A 8 -2.26 17.06 1.74
CA ILE A 8 -1.49 15.96 2.32
C ILE A 8 -0.09 16.41 2.74
N ILE A 9 0.60 17.22 1.92
CA ILE A 9 1.87 17.84 2.32
C ILE A 9 1.68 18.69 3.58
N ARG A 10 0.61 19.49 3.63
CA ARG A 10 0.29 20.30 4.81
C ARG A 10 0.01 19.43 6.04
N ALA A 11 -0.72 18.33 5.88
CA ALA A 11 -0.96 17.38 6.96
C ALA A 11 0.36 16.85 7.54
N GLU A 12 1.31 16.51 6.67
CA GLU A 12 2.63 16.03 7.07
C GLU A 12 3.43 17.10 7.80
N GLN A 13 3.44 18.34 7.31
CA GLN A 13 4.09 19.47 7.97
C GLN A 13 3.50 19.78 9.36
N GLU A 14 2.23 19.45 9.58
CA GLU A 14 1.53 19.55 10.87
C GLU A 14 1.76 18.32 11.77
N GLY A 15 2.54 17.32 11.32
CA GLY A 15 2.81 16.08 12.05
C GLY A 15 1.60 15.13 12.13
N ARG A 16 0.65 15.26 11.20
CA ARG A 16 -0.61 14.54 11.23
C ARG A 16 -0.62 13.42 10.19
N VAL A 17 -0.92 12.21 10.63
CA VAL A 17 -1.27 11.08 9.76
C VAL A 17 -2.59 11.38 9.06
N SER A 18 -2.61 11.21 7.74
CA SER A 18 -3.78 11.44 6.90
C SER A 18 -3.73 10.49 5.72
N VAL A 19 -4.85 9.84 5.40
CA VAL A 19 -4.99 9.03 4.19
C VAL A 19 -6.26 9.50 3.49
N VAL A 20 -6.15 9.84 2.21
CA VAL A 20 -7.28 10.28 1.38
C VAL A 20 -7.24 9.57 0.04
N MET A 21 -8.40 9.46 -0.58
CA MET A 21 -8.55 8.99 -1.94
C MET A 21 -9.15 10.11 -2.77
N THR A 22 -8.73 10.24 -4.02
CA THR A 22 -9.31 11.21 -4.94
C THR A 22 -10.72 10.78 -5.39
N GLY A 23 -11.38 11.64 -6.17
CA GLY A 23 -12.67 11.30 -6.76
C GLY A 23 -12.53 10.25 -7.86
N PRO A 24 -13.60 9.88 -8.58
CA PRO A 24 -13.46 9.04 -9.76
C PRO A 24 -12.79 9.83 -10.88
N GLU A 25 -11.48 9.64 -11.10
CA GLU A 25 -10.83 10.10 -12.33
C GLU A 25 -11.23 9.17 -13.48
N ILE A 26 -12.00 9.71 -14.43
CA ILE A 26 -12.73 8.95 -15.47
C ILE A 26 -11.82 8.04 -16.32
N GLU A 27 -10.55 8.41 -16.52
CA GLU A 27 -9.62 7.65 -17.39
C GLU A 27 -8.53 6.87 -16.65
N VAL A 28 -8.14 7.29 -15.44
CA VAL A 28 -6.96 6.75 -14.73
C VAL A 28 -7.30 6.12 -13.38
N GLY A 29 -8.57 6.18 -12.96
CA GLY A 29 -9.01 5.68 -11.66
C GLY A 29 -8.54 6.54 -10.48
N PRO A 30 -9.10 6.29 -9.28
CA PRO A 30 -8.76 7.02 -8.06
C PRO A 30 -7.33 6.79 -7.60
N PHE A 31 -6.69 7.86 -7.15
CA PHE A 31 -5.39 7.85 -6.48
C PHE A 31 -5.55 7.80 -4.97
N VAL A 32 -4.54 7.26 -4.28
CA VAL A 32 -4.44 7.30 -2.82
C VAL A 32 -3.31 8.22 -2.42
N LEU A 33 -3.57 9.18 -1.55
CA LEU A 33 -2.54 10.07 -1.01
C LEU A 33 -2.47 9.89 0.50
N PHE A 34 -1.26 9.89 1.05
CA PHE A 34 -1.09 9.81 2.49
C PHE A 34 0.11 10.57 3.03
N SER A 35 -0.03 10.99 4.29
CA SER A 35 1.00 11.56 5.15
C SER A 35 1.28 10.57 6.29
N THR A 36 2.54 10.47 6.71
CA THR A 36 3.01 9.51 7.72
C THR A 36 3.10 10.10 9.12
N GLY A 37 3.14 11.43 9.25
CA GLY A 37 3.47 12.14 10.48
C GLY A 37 4.93 11.99 10.92
N LEU A 38 5.79 11.39 10.07
CA LEU A 38 7.19 11.05 10.36
C LEU A 38 8.18 11.83 9.48
N GLY A 39 7.70 12.63 8.55
CA GLY A 39 8.44 13.44 7.59
C GLY A 39 8.17 13.08 6.12
N ASP A 40 7.26 12.15 5.82
CA ASP A 40 7.09 11.58 4.49
C ASP A 40 5.63 11.66 4.01
N ALA A 41 5.44 11.95 2.72
CA ALA A 41 4.12 11.99 2.09
C ALA A 41 4.16 11.49 0.65
N TRP A 42 3.08 10.86 0.20
CA TRP A 42 3.03 10.08 -1.03
C TRP A 42 1.72 10.25 -1.78
N LEU A 43 1.79 10.09 -3.10
CA LEU A 43 0.66 9.83 -4.00
C LEU A 43 0.88 8.47 -4.66
N LEU A 44 -0.14 7.62 -4.64
CA LEU A 44 -0.12 6.26 -5.18
C LEU A 44 -1.14 6.12 -6.31
N SER A 45 -0.76 5.42 -7.37
CA SER A 45 -1.65 4.79 -8.35
C SER A 45 -1.88 3.32 -7.94
N PRO A 46 -3.06 2.97 -7.40
CA PRO A 46 -3.37 1.63 -6.91
C PRO A 46 -3.39 0.55 -8.00
N ASP A 47 -3.79 0.91 -9.22
CA ASP A 47 -3.93 -0.03 -10.33
C ASP A 47 -2.59 -0.28 -11.05
N GLU A 48 -1.69 0.70 -11.06
CA GLU A 48 -0.38 0.59 -11.74
C GLU A 48 0.78 0.26 -10.77
N GLU A 49 0.51 0.28 -9.46
CA GLU A 49 1.49 0.17 -8.37
C GLU A 49 2.62 1.21 -8.46
N LEU A 50 2.27 2.43 -8.89
CA LEU A 50 3.20 3.54 -9.04
C LEU A 50 3.04 4.54 -7.91
N CYS A 51 4.12 5.20 -7.52
CA CYS A 51 4.09 6.23 -6.50
C CYS A 51 4.92 7.46 -6.88
N MET A 52 4.49 8.60 -6.36
CA MET A 52 5.19 9.87 -6.39
C MET A 52 5.41 10.32 -4.95
N CYS A 53 6.64 10.70 -4.64
CA CYS A 53 7.03 11.26 -3.36
C CYS A 53 6.66 12.75 -3.32
N LEU A 54 5.74 13.11 -2.44
CA LEU A 54 5.33 14.50 -2.19
C LEU A 54 6.22 15.16 -1.13
N MET A 55 6.73 14.38 -0.18
CA MET A 55 7.63 14.82 0.87
C MET A 55 8.50 13.65 1.33
N TRP A 56 9.79 13.90 1.56
CA TRP A 56 10.75 12.89 2.01
C TRP A 56 11.65 13.46 3.10
N HIS A 57 11.66 12.84 4.27
CA HIS A 57 12.44 13.22 5.45
C HIS A 57 12.32 14.72 5.78
N GLY A 58 11.12 15.27 5.69
CA GLY A 58 10.86 16.69 5.95
C GLY A 58 11.04 17.62 4.74
N ALA A 59 11.60 17.13 3.63
CA ALA A 59 11.80 17.93 2.43
C ALA A 59 10.61 17.77 1.47
N VAL A 60 9.92 18.87 1.18
CA VAL A 60 8.81 18.90 0.21
C VAL A 60 9.35 18.77 -1.20
N ASN A 61 8.75 17.89 -2.00
CA ASN A 61 9.01 17.77 -3.43
C ASN A 61 7.89 18.45 -4.21
N GLU A 62 8.26 19.16 -5.28
CA GLU A 62 7.27 19.75 -6.19
C GLU A 62 6.58 18.63 -7.01
N PRO A 63 5.25 18.47 -6.89
CA PRO A 63 4.54 17.42 -7.62
C PRO A 63 4.67 17.61 -9.14
N GLN A 64 5.14 16.59 -9.84
CA GLN A 64 5.25 16.59 -11.30
C GLN A 64 3.93 16.15 -11.92
N ILE A 65 2.91 17.00 -11.78
CA ILE A 65 1.55 16.72 -12.23
C ILE A 65 1.16 17.71 -13.34
N GLN A 66 0.76 17.17 -14.48
CA GLN A 66 0.08 17.94 -15.53
C GLN A 66 -1.37 17.49 -15.59
N ASP A 67 -2.26 18.34 -15.09
CA ASP A 67 -3.69 18.10 -15.05
C ASP A 67 -4.35 19.01 -16.10
N THR A 68 -4.87 18.40 -17.16
CA THR A 68 -5.57 19.09 -18.25
C THR A 68 -7.02 18.57 -18.30
N PRO A 69 -7.95 19.30 -18.93
CA PRO A 69 -9.35 18.86 -18.99
C PRO A 69 -9.59 17.48 -19.61
N THR A 70 -8.62 16.96 -20.36
CA THR A 70 -8.73 15.69 -21.11
C THR A 70 -7.63 14.69 -20.78
N GLN A 71 -6.69 15.02 -19.89
CA GLN A 71 -5.58 14.12 -19.57
C GLN A 71 -4.93 14.52 -18.25
N ILE A 72 -4.61 13.52 -17.44
CA ILE A 72 -3.73 13.63 -16.30
C ILE A 72 -2.41 12.93 -16.65
N LYS A 73 -1.28 13.62 -16.48
CA LYS A 73 0.07 13.03 -16.53
C LYS A 73 0.76 13.24 -15.20
N ILE A 74 1.37 12.17 -14.71
CA ILE A 74 2.05 12.15 -13.42
C ILE A 74 3.48 11.64 -13.67
N GLY A 75 4.47 12.39 -13.22
CA GLY A 75 5.87 11.98 -13.21
C GLY A 75 6.13 11.05 -12.03
N TRP A 76 5.94 9.75 -12.22
CA TRP A 76 6.12 8.73 -11.19
C TRP A 76 7.58 8.57 -10.78
N ASP A 77 7.82 8.41 -9.47
CA ASP A 77 9.17 8.31 -8.91
C ASP A 77 9.63 6.86 -8.71
N ALA A 78 8.70 5.96 -8.40
CA ALA A 78 8.99 4.55 -8.12
C ALA A 78 7.76 3.65 -8.34
N ARG A 79 7.99 2.36 -8.57
CA ARG A 79 6.99 1.33 -8.25
C ARG A 79 6.98 1.08 -6.75
N TYR A 80 5.83 0.72 -6.19
CA TYR A 80 5.72 0.37 -4.78
C TYR A 80 5.08 -1.00 -4.57
N GLN A 81 5.46 -1.64 -3.48
CA GLN A 81 4.76 -2.81 -2.94
C GLN A 81 4.61 -2.65 -1.45
N LEU A 82 3.45 -3.04 -0.91
CA LEU A 82 3.25 -3.10 0.53
C LEU A 82 3.51 -4.53 0.98
N ILE A 83 4.47 -4.76 1.87
CA ILE A 83 4.86 -6.10 2.33
C ILE A 83 4.89 -6.05 3.86
N GLY A 84 3.86 -6.63 4.50
CA GLY A 84 3.66 -6.56 5.95
C GLY A 84 3.65 -5.10 6.44
N PRO A 85 4.54 -4.71 7.37
CA PRO A 85 4.60 -3.34 7.88
C PRO A 85 5.49 -2.40 7.05
N PHE A 86 5.98 -2.85 5.88
CA PHE A 86 6.91 -2.10 5.05
C PHE A 86 6.31 -1.70 3.69
N MET A 87 6.70 -0.52 3.22
CA MET A 87 6.53 -0.10 1.83
C MET A 87 7.87 -0.26 1.11
N HIS A 88 7.93 -1.15 0.14
CA HIS A 88 9.07 -1.34 -0.73
C HIS A 88 8.99 -0.39 -1.91
N LEU A 89 10.11 0.24 -2.25
CA LEU A 89 10.24 1.19 -3.34
C LEU A 89 11.24 0.67 -4.37
N GLU A 90 10.81 0.55 -5.62
CA GLU A 90 11.68 0.28 -6.77
C GLU A 90 11.75 1.55 -7.63
N PRO A 91 12.88 2.29 -7.60
CA PRO A 91 12.95 3.60 -8.22
C PRO A 91 12.87 3.56 -9.74
N ILE A 92 12.06 4.46 -10.30
CA ILE A 92 12.04 4.82 -11.73
C ILE A 92 12.91 6.06 -11.95
N ASP A 93 12.90 7.00 -10.99
CA ASP A 93 13.75 8.18 -10.91
C ASP A 93 14.85 7.99 -9.84
N HIS A 94 16.00 8.61 -10.03
CA HIS A 94 17.18 8.55 -9.16
C HIS A 94 17.02 9.26 -7.80
N ARG A 95 15.94 10.04 -7.60
CA ARG A 95 15.65 10.73 -6.32
C ARG A 95 15.33 9.77 -5.18
N ILE A 96 14.70 8.65 -5.48
CA ILE A 96 14.40 7.60 -4.52
C ILE A 96 15.46 6.50 -4.67
N LYS A 97 15.96 5.98 -3.55
CA LYS A 97 16.79 4.77 -3.56
C LYS A 97 15.92 3.56 -3.34
N ALA A 98 16.30 2.42 -3.94
CA ALA A 98 15.64 1.16 -3.66
C ALA A 98 15.77 0.86 -2.16
N GLN A 99 14.64 0.73 -1.47
CA GLN A 99 14.60 0.55 -0.03
C GLN A 99 13.23 0.02 0.43
N ALA A 100 13.22 -0.57 1.62
CA ALA A 100 12.00 -0.88 2.37
C ALA A 100 11.86 0.15 3.49
N VAL A 101 10.71 0.82 3.57
CA VAL A 101 10.43 1.86 4.56
C VAL A 101 9.34 1.37 5.52
N GLY A 102 9.62 1.43 6.82
CA GLY A 102 8.70 1.01 7.88
C GLY A 102 8.13 2.19 8.68
N GLY A 103 7.14 1.91 9.53
CA GLY A 103 6.51 2.91 10.42
C GLY A 103 5.39 3.71 9.76
N TYR A 104 5.12 3.48 8.48
CA TYR A 104 4.03 4.13 7.75
C TYR A 104 2.66 3.57 8.17
N PRO A 105 1.57 4.35 8.01
CA PRO A 105 0.21 3.96 8.39
C PRO A 105 -0.43 2.99 7.38
N LEU A 106 0.26 1.88 7.07
CA LEU A 106 -0.04 1.05 5.89
C LEU A 106 -1.37 0.31 5.97
N ASP A 107 -1.91 0.01 7.15
CA ASP A 107 -3.24 -0.60 7.26
C ASP A 107 -4.34 0.35 6.76
N GLY A 108 -4.22 1.65 7.10
CA GLY A 108 -5.09 2.69 6.57
C GLY A 108 -4.92 2.86 5.06
N VAL A 109 -3.67 2.87 4.58
CA VAL A 109 -3.36 2.98 3.15
C VAL A 109 -3.95 1.80 2.36
N ARG A 110 -3.78 0.56 2.83
CA ARG A 110 -4.37 -0.64 2.23
C ARG A 110 -5.89 -0.53 2.09
N SER A 111 -6.59 -0.11 3.14
CA SER A 111 -8.05 0.07 3.09
C SER A 111 -8.50 1.05 2.01
N PHE A 112 -7.69 2.07 1.70
CA PHE A 112 -7.98 3.01 0.61
C PHE A 112 -7.55 2.47 -0.76
N ILE A 113 -6.44 1.74 -0.85
CA ILE A 113 -6.04 1.02 -2.07
C ILE A 113 -7.15 0.05 -2.50
N ASP A 114 -7.67 -0.77 -1.59
CA ASP A 114 -8.74 -1.74 -1.87
C ASP A 114 -10.03 -1.07 -2.38
N LYS A 115 -10.29 0.17 -1.98
CA LYS A 115 -11.44 0.95 -2.44
C LYS A 115 -11.20 1.63 -3.78
N ALA A 116 -9.94 2.00 -4.02
CA ALA A 116 -9.53 2.75 -5.20
C ALA A 116 -9.29 1.82 -6.41
N GLN A 117 -8.87 0.58 -6.16
CA GLN A 117 -8.60 -0.36 -7.24
C GLN A 117 -9.82 -0.63 -8.11
N SER A 118 -9.60 -0.74 -9.42
CA SER A 118 -10.64 -1.14 -10.36
C SER A 118 -11.19 -2.53 -10.05
N PHE A 119 -12.36 -2.87 -10.60
CA PHE A 119 -12.92 -4.20 -10.40
C PHE A 119 -11.98 -5.30 -10.94
N GLU A 120 -11.36 -5.07 -12.09
CA GLU A 120 -10.41 -6.01 -12.69
C GLU A 120 -9.22 -6.25 -11.78
N GLN A 121 -8.58 -5.20 -11.25
CA GLN A 121 -7.44 -5.35 -10.34
C GLN A 121 -7.81 -6.03 -9.02
N ARG A 122 -8.98 -5.69 -8.44
CA ARG A 122 -9.48 -6.40 -7.24
C ARG A 122 -9.79 -7.86 -7.49
N PHE A 123 -10.27 -8.19 -8.69
CA PHE A 123 -10.56 -9.56 -9.06
C PHE A 123 -9.27 -10.36 -9.26
N LEU A 124 -8.27 -9.79 -9.94
CA LEU A 124 -6.95 -10.39 -10.10
C LEU A 124 -6.28 -10.61 -8.74
N SER A 125 -6.27 -9.62 -7.86
CA SER A 125 -5.65 -9.74 -6.53
C SER A 125 -6.31 -10.80 -5.64
N VAL A 126 -7.60 -11.08 -5.84
CA VAL A 126 -8.33 -12.16 -5.15
C VAL A 126 -8.01 -13.55 -5.72
N ILE A 127 -7.90 -13.67 -7.05
CA ILE A 127 -7.62 -14.95 -7.71
C ILE A 127 -6.17 -15.36 -7.51
N GLU A 128 -5.25 -14.40 -7.58
CA GLU A 128 -3.83 -14.74 -7.58
C GLU A 128 -3.42 -15.41 -6.27
N GLN A 129 -3.90 -14.99 -5.08
CA GLN A 129 -3.49 -15.53 -3.75
C GLN A 129 -1.97 -15.85 -3.64
N GLU A 130 -1.14 -15.28 -4.53
CA GLU A 130 0.11 -15.91 -4.98
C GLU A 130 1.23 -15.63 -3.97
N ASP A 131 1.04 -14.58 -3.17
CA ASP A 131 1.94 -14.19 -2.08
C ASP A 131 1.63 -14.88 -0.75
N SER A 132 0.60 -15.74 -0.69
CA SER A 132 0.25 -16.40 0.57
C SER A 132 1.33 -17.41 0.98
N ILE A 133 1.89 -17.23 2.17
CA ILE A 133 2.92 -18.08 2.73
C ILE A 133 2.40 -18.90 3.92
N PRO A 134 2.93 -20.11 4.16
CA PRO A 134 2.56 -20.90 5.33
C PRO A 134 2.88 -20.16 6.63
N LEU A 135 2.04 -20.33 7.64
CA LEU A 135 2.30 -19.88 9.01
C LEU A 135 3.26 -20.86 9.72
N ASP A 136 4.52 -20.91 9.29
CA ASP A 136 5.56 -21.64 10.03
C ASP A 136 6.06 -20.84 11.24
N GLU A 137 6.88 -21.46 12.10
CA GLU A 137 7.41 -20.80 13.31
C GLU A 137 8.27 -19.56 13.01
N VAL A 138 8.87 -19.46 11.81
CA VAL A 138 9.65 -18.29 11.43
C VAL A 138 8.71 -17.12 11.16
N VAL A 139 7.65 -17.35 10.36
CA VAL A 139 6.62 -16.35 10.06
C VAL A 139 5.87 -15.96 11.33
N ILE A 140 5.43 -16.93 12.14
CA ILE A 140 4.74 -16.66 13.41
C ILE A 140 5.62 -15.83 14.35
N SER A 141 6.90 -16.20 14.50
CA SER A 141 7.82 -15.44 15.34
C SER A 141 7.99 -14.00 14.86
N ASP A 142 7.97 -13.77 13.54
CA ASP A 142 8.08 -12.42 12.99
C ASP A 142 6.79 -11.61 13.24
N LEU A 143 5.63 -12.17 12.94
CA LEU A 143 4.33 -11.54 13.19
C LEU A 143 4.13 -11.21 14.69
N VAL A 144 4.57 -12.07 15.60
CA VAL A 144 4.54 -11.78 17.05
C VAL A 144 5.40 -10.57 17.41
N ARG A 145 6.58 -10.39 16.79
CA ARG A 145 7.40 -9.17 16.98
C ARG A 145 6.70 -7.92 16.48
N GLN A 146 5.85 -8.07 15.48
CA GLN A 146 5.00 -6.99 14.94
C GLN A 146 3.74 -6.76 15.79
N GLY A 147 3.51 -7.53 16.85
CA GLY A 147 2.43 -7.34 17.82
C GLY A 147 1.22 -8.27 17.65
N TRP A 148 1.31 -9.28 16.78
CA TRP A 148 0.24 -10.26 16.59
C TRP A 148 0.18 -11.28 17.72
N ASP A 149 -1.00 -11.88 17.97
CA ASP A 149 -1.16 -12.91 18.99
C ASP A 149 -0.61 -14.27 18.51
N GLY A 150 0.48 -14.71 19.13
CA GLY A 150 1.16 -15.94 18.72
C GLY A 150 0.38 -17.22 18.99
N GLN A 151 -0.54 -17.21 19.96
CA GLN A 151 -1.35 -18.40 20.26
C GLN A 151 -2.43 -18.59 19.19
N GLU A 152 -3.10 -17.51 18.82
CA GLU A 152 -4.07 -17.49 17.73
C GLU A 152 -3.43 -17.87 16.39
N LEU A 153 -2.25 -17.32 16.06
CA LEU A 153 -1.52 -17.67 14.84
C LEU A 153 -1.18 -19.16 14.75
N ARG A 154 -0.80 -19.80 15.87
CA ARG A 154 -0.54 -21.26 15.91
C ARG A 154 -1.81 -22.07 15.69
N THR A 155 -2.97 -21.60 16.19
CA THR A 155 -4.26 -22.23 15.89
C THR A 155 -4.58 -22.12 14.40
N TYR A 156 -4.45 -20.93 13.82
CA TYR A 156 -4.64 -20.72 12.38
C TYR A 156 -3.70 -21.59 11.52
N ALA A 157 -2.45 -21.76 11.94
CA ALA A 157 -1.50 -22.63 11.24
C ALA A 157 -1.96 -24.11 11.21
N VAL A 158 -2.49 -24.62 12.33
CA VAL A 158 -3.06 -25.98 12.41
C VAL A 158 -4.26 -26.14 11.49
N ASP A 159 -5.10 -25.11 11.40
CA ASP A 159 -6.29 -25.09 10.55
C ASP A 159 -5.99 -24.80 9.06
N GLY A 160 -4.70 -24.72 8.69
CA GLY A 160 -4.26 -24.56 7.30
C GLY A 160 -4.35 -23.13 6.75
N PHE A 161 -4.59 -22.14 7.60
CA PHE A 161 -4.59 -20.73 7.20
C PHE A 161 -3.18 -20.28 6.80
N ARG A 162 -3.11 -19.23 5.98
CA ARG A 162 -1.87 -18.70 5.41
C ARG A 162 -1.77 -17.20 5.67
N TYR A 163 -0.55 -16.67 5.73
CA TYR A 163 -0.33 -15.22 5.80
C TYR A 163 -0.13 -14.64 4.40
N SER A 164 -0.76 -13.51 4.10
CA SER A 164 -0.51 -12.73 2.89
C SER A 164 0.21 -11.43 3.26
N PRO A 165 1.50 -11.27 2.90
CA PRO A 165 2.27 -10.06 3.15
C PRO A 165 1.68 -8.80 2.48
N SER A 166 1.16 -8.92 1.25
CA SER A 166 0.56 -7.80 0.52
C SER A 166 -0.64 -7.21 1.26
N ARG A 167 -1.50 -8.09 1.77
CA ARG A 167 -2.71 -7.73 2.52
C ARG A 167 -2.45 -7.50 4.01
N ASN A 168 -1.27 -7.89 4.49
CA ASN A 168 -0.94 -7.95 5.92
C ASN A 168 -2.03 -8.66 6.74
N SER A 169 -2.52 -9.80 6.24
CA SER A 169 -3.67 -10.50 6.80
C SER A 169 -3.55 -12.02 6.72
N ILE A 170 -4.34 -12.70 7.55
CA ILE A 170 -4.46 -14.17 7.56
C ILE A 170 -5.60 -14.55 6.62
N LEU A 171 -5.30 -15.43 5.67
CA LEU A 171 -6.23 -15.94 4.68
C LEU A 171 -6.68 -17.35 5.06
N SER A 172 -7.98 -17.59 4.90
CA SER A 172 -8.56 -18.92 5.03
C SER A 172 -7.97 -19.88 4.01
N PRO A 173 -7.91 -21.19 4.31
CA PRO A 173 -7.53 -22.20 3.34
C PRO A 173 -8.39 -22.11 2.08
N THR A 174 -7.78 -22.26 0.92
CA THR A 174 -8.51 -22.47 -0.34
C THR A 174 -9.02 -23.90 -0.36
N PHE A 175 -10.33 -24.10 -0.23
CA PHE A 175 -10.94 -25.40 -0.45
C PHE A 175 -10.88 -25.72 -1.94
N SER A 176 -10.20 -26.80 -2.32
CA SER A 176 -10.27 -27.29 -3.70
C SER A 176 -11.65 -27.91 -3.93
N SER A 177 -12.20 -27.77 -5.13
CA SER A 177 -13.50 -28.35 -5.50
C SER A 177 -13.54 -29.89 -5.45
N ASP A 178 -12.41 -30.55 -5.19
CA ASP A 178 -12.33 -32.01 -5.04
C ASP A 178 -12.62 -32.49 -3.60
N ASP A 179 -12.84 -31.57 -2.66
CA ASP A 179 -13.14 -31.87 -1.25
C ASP A 179 -14.65 -31.75 -0.90
N LEU A 180 -15.56 -31.72 -1.89
CA LEU A 180 -17.02 -31.66 -1.72
C LEU A 180 -17.76 -32.89 -2.27
#